data_AF-A0A1G3BZC8-F1
#
_entry.id   AF-A0A1G3BZC8-F1
#
_cell.length_a   1.000
_cell.length_b   1.000
_cell.length_c   1.000
_cell.angle_alpha   90.00
_cell.angle_beta   90.00
_cell.angle_gamma   90.00
#
_symmetry.space_group_name_H-M   'P 1'
#
loop_
_entity.id
_entity.type
_entity.pdbx_description
1 polymer ?
#
loop_
_entity_poly.entity_id
_entity_poly.type
_entity_poly.pdbx_seq_one_letter_code
_entity_poly.pdbx_strand_id
1 'polypeptide(L)'
;MRYFVLVVIPLVMSFFVVDAFAQSSETKPLEMKVEILEKELAELKNLLKQQIEKDVQKEKEIASIKEDVQQQAEKDVQKDKEIASLKEEVQKKEVLTVSGETPAETEEFYFAKKTAEAEEKKLAPAFRDQYTKPFARRFGRNTYVGGYMDFQFRASEEDSKNGFDQTRFIPFIFSDISDRVKLAAEIEFEHGGISGENDGEVKLEFATIDFLITDWLNWRGGILLTPLGKFNLVHDSPLQDLTERPLVNQYIIPTTLSDMGMGFFGSLYPSELSKLDYEIYITNGVFHGLDAEGNSGFELNKGLRETRNAFPFDDYNQNPGVVGRVAFSPFIGLEFGGSAYTSRYDEDNENQLTIPAFDFAYQKGPFELVGEGAYAFLETDDLAEDAGITDDMWGYYLEARYHFMPSGLRTLAPKIFTENSTFTGVLRWDQVETAGLDDNGENAHWLRNRITPGLNYRYTEDTVFKLDYQINMEDRDMQDIANNAFLFSVATYF
;
A
#
# COMPACT_ATOMS: atom_id res chain seq x y z
N MET A 1 49.18 -83.43 21.05
CA MET A 1 47.98 -82.80 20.45
C MET A 1 48.35 -82.45 19.02
N ARG A 2 48.13 -83.34 18.05
CA ARG A 2 46.87 -83.66 17.34
C ARG A 2 46.56 -82.64 16.22
N TYR A 3 46.82 -83.12 15.00
CA TYR A 3 46.43 -82.67 13.65
C TYR A 3 47.23 -81.47 13.08
N PHE A 4 48.08 -81.49 12.02
CA PHE A 4 48.37 -82.37 10.87
C PHE A 4 47.12 -82.96 10.20
N VAL A 5 46.90 -82.59 8.93
CA VAL A 5 45.75 -82.86 8.05
C VAL A 5 44.74 -81.70 8.01
N LEU A 6 44.96 -80.77 7.06
CA LEU A 6 43.93 -80.06 6.26
C LEU A 6 44.59 -79.06 5.27
N VAL A 7 45.63 -79.50 4.54
CA VAL A 7 46.36 -78.66 3.55
C VAL A 7 46.45 -79.33 2.17
N VAL A 8 45.72 -80.41 1.92
CA VAL A 8 45.59 -80.99 0.57
C VAL A 8 44.12 -81.36 0.40
N ILE A 9 43.53 -80.98 -0.75
CA ILE A 9 42.09 -81.04 -1.11
C ILE A 9 41.36 -79.72 -0.73
N PRO A 10 41.63 -78.59 -1.44
CA PRO A 10 41.13 -78.46 -2.81
C PRO A 10 42.04 -77.65 -3.75
N LEU A 11 43.37 -77.80 -3.66
CA LEU A 11 44.31 -77.22 -4.64
C LEU A 11 44.36 -77.99 -5.98
N VAL A 12 43.45 -78.96 -6.15
CA VAL A 12 43.23 -79.75 -7.39
C VAL A 12 41.87 -79.44 -8.04
N MET A 13 41.07 -78.52 -7.47
CA MET A 13 39.86 -77.96 -8.09
C MET A 13 40.04 -76.51 -8.57
N SER A 14 41.27 -75.97 -8.50
CA SER A 14 41.62 -74.62 -8.95
C SER A 14 42.32 -74.56 -10.31
N PHE A 15 42.46 -75.69 -11.01
CA PHE A 15 42.99 -75.74 -12.39
C PHE A 15 42.05 -76.37 -13.43
N PHE A 16 40.82 -76.73 -13.03
CA PHE A 16 39.76 -77.19 -13.95
C PHE A 16 38.42 -76.46 -13.74
N VAL A 17 38.45 -75.20 -13.28
CA VAL A 17 37.28 -74.30 -13.28
C VAL A 17 37.55 -73.00 -14.06
N VAL A 18 38.71 -72.86 -14.69
CA VAL A 18 39.02 -71.69 -15.52
C VAL A 18 38.43 -71.79 -16.94
N ASP A 19 38.08 -72.99 -17.42
CA ASP A 19 37.44 -73.17 -18.74
C ASP A 19 35.94 -73.55 -18.69
N ALA A 20 35.33 -73.60 -17.50
CA ALA A 20 33.91 -73.97 -17.35
C ALA A 20 33.00 -72.82 -16.86
N PHE A 21 33.54 -71.62 -16.66
CA PHE A 21 32.76 -70.40 -16.37
C PHE A 21 32.73 -69.38 -17.52
N ALA A 22 33.42 -69.66 -18.63
CA ALA A 22 33.37 -68.83 -19.84
C ALA A 22 32.12 -69.09 -20.72
N GLN A 23 31.24 -70.04 -20.35
CA GLN A 23 30.04 -70.41 -21.12
C GLN A 23 28.83 -70.77 -20.22
N SER A 24 28.50 -69.94 -19.23
CA SER A 24 27.21 -70.03 -18.52
C SER A 24 26.28 -68.87 -18.92
N SER A 25 24.96 -69.10 -18.92
CA SER A 25 23.93 -68.17 -19.41
C SER A 25 23.75 -66.88 -18.59
N GLU A 26 24.60 -66.63 -17.59
CA GLU A 26 24.54 -65.48 -16.70
C GLU A 26 25.65 -64.43 -16.94
N THR A 27 26.63 -64.68 -17.82
CA THR A 27 27.69 -63.70 -18.15
C THR A 27 27.23 -62.63 -19.14
N LYS A 28 26.41 -62.99 -20.13
CA LYS A 28 25.89 -62.05 -21.15
C LYS A 28 25.11 -60.86 -20.57
N PRO A 29 24.21 -61.02 -19.58
CA PRO A 29 23.50 -59.89 -18.98
C PRO A 29 24.42 -58.95 -18.17
N LEU A 30 25.52 -59.48 -17.61
CA LEU A 30 26.50 -58.72 -16.85
C LEU A 30 27.44 -57.92 -17.77
N GLU A 31 27.91 -58.52 -18.86
CA GLU A 31 28.67 -57.82 -19.91
C GLU A 31 27.86 -56.66 -20.50
N MET A 32 26.58 -56.88 -20.79
CA MET A 32 25.70 -55.83 -21.31
C MET A 32 25.49 -54.68 -20.32
N LYS A 33 25.45 -54.96 -19.01
CA LYS A 33 25.37 -53.92 -17.97
C LYS A 33 26.68 -53.13 -17.82
N VAL A 34 27.82 -53.80 -17.92
CA VAL A 34 29.13 -53.15 -17.89
C VAL A 34 29.30 -52.24 -19.11
N GLU A 35 28.90 -52.70 -20.30
CA GLU A 35 28.95 -51.90 -21.52
C GLU A 35 28.03 -50.65 -21.46
N ILE A 36 26.84 -50.78 -20.86
CA ILE A 36 25.94 -49.64 -20.60
C ILE A 36 26.58 -48.65 -19.60
N LEU A 37 27.15 -49.14 -18.49
CA LEU A 37 27.80 -48.29 -17.50
C LEU A 37 29.04 -47.57 -18.06
N GLU A 38 29.83 -48.23 -18.91
CA GLU A 38 30.96 -47.61 -19.59
C GLU A 38 30.52 -46.51 -20.56
N LYS A 39 29.39 -46.72 -21.24
CA LYS A 39 28.78 -45.71 -22.12
C LYS A 39 28.25 -44.51 -21.34
N GLU A 40 27.54 -44.74 -20.24
CA GLU A 40 27.04 -43.67 -19.34
C GLU A 40 28.22 -42.88 -18.74
N LEU A 41 29.29 -43.55 -18.32
CA LEU A 41 30.49 -42.90 -17.80
C LEU A 41 31.19 -42.03 -18.87
N ALA A 42 31.21 -42.49 -20.13
CA ALA A 42 31.75 -41.72 -21.24
C ALA A 42 30.90 -40.47 -21.54
N GLU A 43 29.58 -40.58 -21.46
CA GLU A 43 28.64 -39.48 -21.63
C GLU A 43 28.78 -38.43 -20.51
N LEU A 44 28.89 -38.87 -19.25
CA LEU A 44 29.12 -38.01 -18.09
C LEU A 44 30.46 -37.26 -18.17
N LYS A 45 31.51 -37.92 -18.66
CA LYS A 45 32.81 -37.28 -18.91
C LYS A 45 32.72 -36.20 -19.98
N ASN A 46 31.95 -36.43 -21.05
CA ASN A 46 31.75 -35.43 -22.10
C ASN A 46 30.94 -34.23 -21.60
N LEU A 47 29.89 -34.46 -20.80
CA LEU A 47 29.10 -33.38 -20.19
C LEU A 47 29.95 -32.54 -19.23
N LEU A 48 30.78 -33.18 -18.40
CA LEU A 48 31.69 -32.47 -17.50
C LEU A 48 32.72 -31.64 -18.27
N LYS A 49 33.25 -32.16 -19.38
CA LYS A 49 34.17 -31.41 -20.25
C LYS A 49 33.50 -30.19 -20.87
N GLN A 50 32.27 -30.32 -21.36
CA GLN A 50 31.49 -29.19 -21.87
C GLN A 50 31.19 -28.14 -20.79
N GLN A 51 30.92 -28.58 -19.56
CA GLN A 51 30.67 -27.67 -18.44
C GLN A 51 31.92 -26.86 -18.09
N ILE A 52 33.09 -27.50 -18.02
CA ILE A 52 34.38 -26.82 -17.78
C ILE A 52 34.67 -25.80 -18.89
N GLU A 53 34.42 -26.14 -20.16
CA GLU A 53 34.60 -25.20 -21.28
C GLU A 53 33.68 -23.97 -21.16
N LYS A 54 32.41 -24.16 -20.75
CA LYS A 54 31.47 -23.06 -20.49
C LYS A 54 31.90 -22.18 -19.32
N ASP A 55 32.41 -22.77 -18.25
CA ASP A 55 32.83 -22.02 -17.06
C ASP A 55 34.09 -21.19 -17.36
N VAL A 56 35.04 -21.72 -18.13
CA VAL A 56 36.20 -20.96 -18.63
C VAL A 56 35.77 -19.81 -19.54
N GLN A 57 34.71 -19.99 -20.34
CA GLN A 57 34.20 -18.93 -21.22
C GLN A 57 33.51 -17.81 -20.42
N LYS A 58 32.74 -18.17 -19.37
CA LYS A 58 32.14 -17.20 -18.44
C LYS A 58 33.19 -16.42 -17.65
N GLU A 59 34.26 -17.05 -17.20
CA GLU A 59 35.35 -16.34 -16.51
C GLU A 59 36.01 -15.28 -17.40
N LYS A 60 36.17 -15.58 -18.70
CA LYS A 60 36.68 -14.60 -19.67
C LYS A 60 35.71 -13.43 -19.88
N GLU A 61 34.41 -13.69 -19.93
CA GLU A 61 33.38 -12.65 -20.09
C GLU A 61 33.29 -11.76 -18.83
N ILE A 62 33.40 -12.35 -17.64
CA ILE A 62 33.49 -11.59 -16.37
C ILE A 62 34.75 -10.71 -16.34
N ALA A 63 35.88 -11.22 -16.83
CA ALA A 63 37.12 -10.45 -16.91
C ALA A 63 36.99 -9.25 -17.85
N SER A 64 36.36 -9.41 -19.03
CA SER A 64 36.13 -8.28 -19.95
C SER A 64 35.16 -7.25 -19.37
N ILE A 65 34.09 -7.69 -18.69
CA ILE A 65 33.13 -6.77 -18.05
C ILE A 65 33.81 -5.96 -16.94
N LYS A 66 34.72 -6.56 -16.17
CA LYS A 66 35.49 -5.84 -15.16
C LYS A 66 36.40 -4.76 -15.77
N GLU A 67 37.04 -5.04 -16.90
CA GLU A 67 37.82 -4.02 -17.63
C GLU A 67 36.93 -2.88 -18.14
N ASP A 68 35.76 -3.18 -18.70
CA ASP A 68 34.81 -2.17 -19.18
C ASP A 68 34.29 -1.27 -18.04
N VAL A 69 33.96 -1.87 -16.89
CA VAL A 69 33.52 -1.13 -15.70
C VAL A 69 34.65 -0.22 -15.18
N GLN A 70 35.90 -0.68 -15.19
CA GLN A 70 37.02 0.12 -14.73
C GLN A 70 37.32 1.30 -15.68
N GLN A 71 37.23 1.08 -17.00
CA GLN A 71 37.34 2.16 -17.99
C GLN A 71 36.20 3.18 -17.88
N GLN A 72 35.00 2.72 -17.55
CA GLN A 72 33.84 3.60 -17.34
C GLN A 72 34.03 4.46 -16.07
N ALA A 73 34.51 3.88 -14.97
CA ALA A 73 34.82 4.60 -13.76
C ALA A 73 35.90 5.68 -13.97
N GLU A 74 36.94 5.38 -14.78
CA GLU A 74 37.96 6.38 -15.13
C GLU A 74 37.39 7.53 -15.98
N LYS A 75 36.48 7.23 -16.92
CA LYS A 75 35.78 8.26 -17.71
C LYS A 75 34.88 9.14 -16.84
N ASP A 76 34.20 8.56 -15.86
CA ASP A 76 33.31 9.32 -14.98
C ASP A 76 34.09 10.22 -14.02
N VAL A 77 35.23 9.75 -13.49
CA VAL A 77 36.17 10.61 -12.74
C VAL A 77 36.70 11.77 -13.59
N GLN A 78 36.91 11.55 -14.89
CA GLN A 78 37.37 12.59 -15.79
C GLN A 78 36.27 13.61 -16.13
N LYS A 79 35.02 13.17 -16.29
CA LYS A 79 33.85 14.04 -16.42
C LYS A 79 33.61 14.86 -15.15
N ASP A 80 33.78 14.27 -13.97
CA ASP A 80 33.62 14.98 -12.71
C ASP A 80 34.66 16.10 -12.55
N LYS A 81 35.89 15.89 -13.02
CA LYS A 81 36.92 16.93 -13.07
C LYS A 81 36.57 18.05 -14.05
N GLU A 82 35.96 17.72 -15.19
CA GLU A 82 35.51 18.70 -16.20
C GLU A 82 34.27 19.48 -15.72
N ILE A 83 33.35 18.82 -15.01
CA ILE A 83 32.21 19.47 -14.35
C ILE A 83 32.70 20.38 -13.21
N ALA A 84 33.72 19.96 -12.45
CA ALA A 84 34.31 20.78 -11.39
C ALA A 84 34.98 22.05 -11.94
N SER A 85 35.71 21.96 -13.05
CA SER A 85 36.31 23.15 -13.68
C SER A 85 35.27 24.08 -14.29
N LEU A 86 34.20 23.55 -14.88
CA LEU A 86 33.06 24.35 -15.37
C LEU A 86 32.30 25.02 -14.22
N LYS A 87 32.16 24.35 -13.07
CA LYS A 87 31.55 24.92 -11.85
C LYS A 87 32.39 26.05 -11.26
N GLU A 88 33.72 25.95 -11.26
CA GLU A 88 34.61 27.07 -10.86
C GLU A 88 34.46 28.28 -11.80
N GLU A 89 34.26 28.05 -13.10
CA GLU A 89 34.08 29.10 -14.09
C GLU A 89 32.71 29.80 -13.97
N VAL A 90 31.66 29.05 -13.59
CA VAL A 90 30.33 29.57 -13.27
C VAL A 90 30.34 30.32 -11.92
N GLN A 91 30.99 29.78 -10.89
CA GLN A 91 31.12 30.44 -9.59
C GLN A 91 31.78 31.82 -9.71
N LYS A 92 32.84 31.96 -10.53
CA LYS A 92 33.48 33.27 -10.76
C LYS A 92 32.58 34.32 -11.42
N LYS A 93 31.52 33.91 -12.13
CA LYS A 93 30.53 34.82 -12.72
C LYS A 93 29.39 35.20 -11.78
N GLU A 94 29.14 34.42 -10.72
CA GLU A 94 28.01 34.60 -9.80
C GLU A 94 28.37 35.28 -8.45
N VAL A 95 29.64 35.60 -8.19
CA VAL A 95 30.12 36.21 -6.92
C VAL A 95 29.56 37.63 -6.61
N LEU A 96 28.62 38.17 -7.39
CA LEU A 96 28.01 39.48 -7.10
C LEU A 96 26.73 39.44 -6.25
N THR A 97 26.20 38.28 -5.85
CA THR A 97 25.02 38.25 -4.98
C THR A 97 25.02 37.10 -3.98
N VAL A 98 25.12 37.51 -2.71
CA VAL A 98 24.63 36.87 -1.47
C VAL A 98 25.47 35.72 -0.90
N SER A 99 26.15 36.08 0.18
CA SER A 99 26.75 35.23 1.22
C SER A 99 25.69 34.48 2.03
N GLY A 100 25.85 33.17 2.17
CA GLY A 100 25.14 32.33 3.13
C GLY A 100 25.82 30.96 3.24
N GLU A 101 26.23 30.61 4.45
CA GLU A 101 27.04 29.45 4.80
C GLU A 101 26.37 28.10 4.45
N THR A 102 27.14 27.19 3.86
CA THR A 102 26.81 25.77 3.68
C THR A 102 27.17 24.98 4.94
N PRO A 103 26.27 24.16 5.50
CA PRO A 103 26.68 23.04 6.36
C PRO A 103 26.90 21.77 5.54
N ALA A 104 27.79 20.96 6.09
CA ALA A 104 28.40 19.76 5.57
C ALA A 104 27.46 18.54 5.47
N GLU A 105 27.91 17.58 4.66
CA GLU A 105 27.64 16.13 4.66
C GLU A 105 26.18 15.65 4.59
N THR A 106 25.88 14.93 3.51
CA THR A 106 24.61 14.30 3.15
C THR A 106 24.24 13.16 4.12
N GLU A 107 23.52 13.49 5.19
CA GLU A 107 22.53 12.57 5.76
C GLU A 107 21.27 12.63 4.90
N GLU A 108 20.80 11.50 4.38
CA GLU A 108 19.52 11.43 3.67
C GLU A 108 18.36 11.75 4.65
N PHE A 109 17.59 12.79 4.33
CA PHE A 109 16.56 13.36 5.18
C PHE A 109 15.35 12.43 5.40
N TYR A 110 14.61 12.62 6.51
CA TYR A 110 13.61 11.68 7.05
C TYR A 110 12.54 11.23 6.04
N PHE A 111 11.84 12.16 5.38
CA PHE A 111 10.77 11.82 4.42
C PHE A 111 11.30 11.08 3.19
N ALA A 112 12.46 11.50 2.67
CA ALA A 112 13.12 10.82 1.56
C ALA A 112 13.54 9.40 1.95
N LYS A 113 14.08 9.23 3.16
CA LYS A 113 14.45 7.92 3.70
C LYS A 113 13.22 7.01 3.88
N LYS A 114 12.11 7.52 4.42
CA LYS A 114 10.88 6.73 4.60
C LYS A 114 10.29 6.27 3.27
N THR A 115 10.23 7.17 2.30
CA THR A 115 9.76 6.84 0.95
C THR A 115 10.67 5.79 0.30
N ALA A 116 12.00 5.98 0.35
CA ALA A 116 12.96 5.04 -0.20
C ALA A 116 12.94 3.67 0.51
N GLU A 117 12.78 3.62 1.83
CA GLU A 117 12.64 2.37 2.60
C GLU A 117 11.42 1.55 2.16
N ALA A 118 10.30 2.22 1.84
CA ALA A 118 9.09 1.56 1.36
C ALA A 118 9.28 0.96 -0.04
N GLU A 119 9.96 1.70 -0.93
CA GLU A 119 10.29 1.26 -2.28
C GLU A 119 11.30 0.11 -2.29
N GLU A 120 12.39 0.21 -1.52
CA GLU A 120 13.44 -0.82 -1.42
C GLU A 120 12.85 -2.16 -0.96
N LYS A 121 11.93 -2.10 0.02
CA LYS A 121 11.26 -3.28 0.57
C LYS A 121 10.11 -3.79 -0.31
N LYS A 122 9.82 -3.13 -1.45
CA LYS A 122 8.74 -3.47 -2.39
C LYS A 122 7.39 -3.64 -1.70
N LEU A 123 7.12 -2.77 -0.72
CA LEU A 123 5.90 -2.82 0.06
C LEU A 123 4.71 -2.37 -0.80
N ALA A 124 3.62 -3.14 -0.76
CA ALA A 124 2.37 -2.75 -1.40
C ALA A 124 1.86 -1.41 -0.84
N PRO A 125 1.03 -0.67 -1.59
CA PRO A 125 0.40 0.56 -1.12
C PRO A 125 -0.33 0.41 0.22
N ALA A 126 -0.90 -0.76 0.52
CA ALA A 126 -1.59 -1.03 1.77
C ALA A 126 -0.68 -1.00 3.01
N PHE A 127 0.64 -1.04 2.85
CA PHE A 127 1.61 -0.92 3.95
C PHE A 127 2.19 0.49 4.10
N ARG A 128 1.70 1.47 3.33
CA ARG A 128 2.14 2.87 3.40
C ARG A 128 1.38 3.66 4.49
N ASP A 129 1.82 4.88 4.73
CA ASP A 129 1.27 5.87 5.66
C ASP A 129 1.43 7.28 5.05
N GLN A 130 1.01 8.34 5.74
CA GLN A 130 1.16 9.71 5.21
C GLN A 130 2.62 10.16 5.01
N TYR A 131 3.61 9.49 5.60
CA TYR A 131 5.03 9.85 5.48
C TYR A 131 5.75 9.15 4.32
N THR A 132 5.09 8.17 3.71
CA THR A 132 5.62 7.33 2.63
C THR A 132 4.94 7.62 1.30
N LYS A 133 4.26 8.77 1.19
CA LYS A 133 3.72 9.28 -0.07
C LYS A 133 4.86 9.62 -1.03
N PRO A 134 4.84 9.08 -2.26
CA PRO A 134 5.98 9.21 -3.16
C PRO A 134 6.00 10.60 -3.87
N PHE A 135 7.12 10.93 -4.54
CA PHE A 135 7.30 12.12 -5.43
C PHE A 135 7.53 13.50 -4.83
N ALA A 136 7.70 13.63 -3.52
CA ALA A 136 8.04 14.91 -2.93
C ALA A 136 9.42 15.42 -3.45
N ARG A 137 9.49 16.58 -4.14
CA ARG A 137 10.74 17.16 -4.67
C ARG A 137 11.30 18.28 -3.81
N ARG A 138 12.60 18.21 -3.47
CA ARG A 138 13.28 19.19 -2.62
C ARG A 138 13.35 20.58 -3.25
N PHE A 139 12.88 21.59 -2.52
CA PHE A 139 12.99 23.02 -2.77
C PHE A 139 13.58 23.72 -1.53
N GLY A 140 14.61 24.54 -1.72
CA GLY A 140 15.20 25.36 -0.65
C GLY A 140 15.66 24.55 0.59
N ARG A 141 15.28 25.03 1.78
CA ARG A 141 15.66 24.47 3.10
C ARG A 141 14.84 23.22 3.45
N ASN A 142 14.93 22.17 2.63
CA ASN A 142 14.33 20.86 2.88
C ASN A 142 12.79 20.85 2.90
N THR A 143 12.18 21.69 2.07
CA THR A 143 10.75 21.60 1.76
C THR A 143 10.59 20.73 0.54
N TYR A 144 9.58 19.88 0.53
CA TYR A 144 9.23 19.02 -0.58
C TYR A 144 7.83 19.36 -1.05
N VAL A 145 7.70 19.54 -2.35
CA VAL A 145 6.40 19.74 -2.99
C VAL A 145 6.16 18.58 -3.94
N GLY A 146 4.97 18.03 -3.87
CA GLY A 146 4.48 16.99 -4.76
C GLY A 146 2.96 17.02 -4.74
N GLY A 147 2.35 15.93 -5.15
CA GLY A 147 0.90 15.79 -5.08
C GLY A 147 0.42 14.66 -5.96
N TYR A 148 -0.90 14.52 -6.05
CA TYR A 148 -1.50 13.72 -7.11
C TYR A 148 -2.69 14.41 -7.74
N MET A 149 -3.08 13.90 -8.89
CA MET A 149 -4.38 14.18 -9.48
C MET A 149 -5.03 12.89 -9.93
N ASP A 150 -6.35 12.92 -10.03
CA ASP A 150 -7.11 11.90 -10.71
C ASP A 150 -8.20 12.51 -11.59
N PHE A 151 -8.73 11.73 -12.51
CA PHE A 151 -10.02 12.02 -13.13
C PHE A 151 -10.71 10.70 -13.41
N GLN A 152 -12.04 10.75 -13.54
CA GLN A 152 -12.85 9.58 -13.81
C GLN A 152 -13.88 9.82 -14.91
N PHE A 153 -14.32 8.72 -15.51
CA PHE A 153 -15.51 8.60 -16.32
C PHE A 153 -16.44 7.58 -15.67
N ARG A 154 -17.71 7.93 -15.54
CA ARG A 154 -18.77 7.04 -15.04
C ARG A 154 -19.83 6.82 -16.12
N ALA A 155 -20.25 5.57 -16.24
CA ALA A 155 -21.47 5.19 -16.94
C ALA A 155 -22.28 4.22 -16.06
N SER A 156 -23.32 4.73 -15.40
CA SER A 156 -24.32 3.95 -14.67
C SER A 156 -25.51 3.57 -15.54
N GLU A 157 -26.24 2.54 -15.10
CA GLU A 157 -27.50 2.11 -15.72
C GLU A 157 -28.59 3.20 -15.65
N GLU A 158 -28.54 4.05 -14.63
CA GLU A 158 -29.29 5.30 -14.59
C GLU A 158 -28.55 6.41 -15.37
N ASP A 159 -29.19 6.94 -16.43
CA ASP A 159 -28.59 7.93 -17.36
C ASP A 159 -28.26 9.30 -16.72
N SER A 160 -28.75 9.57 -15.49
CA SER A 160 -28.69 10.88 -14.85
C SER A 160 -27.28 11.29 -14.37
N LYS A 161 -26.32 10.36 -14.27
CA LYS A 161 -24.97 10.60 -13.70
C LYS A 161 -23.81 10.10 -14.57
N ASN A 162 -24.01 10.06 -15.88
CA ASN A 162 -23.00 9.61 -16.84
C ASN A 162 -22.11 10.78 -17.31
N GLY A 163 -20.79 10.64 -17.22
CA GLY A 163 -19.90 11.73 -17.64
C GLY A 163 -18.47 11.64 -17.11
N PHE A 164 -17.70 12.70 -17.39
CA PHE A 164 -16.34 12.90 -16.89
C PHE A 164 -16.35 13.81 -15.69
N ASP A 165 -15.46 13.51 -14.74
CA ASP A 165 -15.29 14.26 -13.51
C ASP A 165 -13.80 14.36 -13.18
N GLN A 166 -13.34 15.59 -12.93
CA GLN A 166 -12.02 15.85 -12.37
C GLN A 166 -12.14 15.69 -10.86
N THR A 167 -12.06 14.45 -10.37
CA THR A 167 -12.43 14.15 -8.98
C THR A 167 -11.51 14.88 -8.01
N ARG A 168 -10.17 14.82 -8.20
CA ARG A 168 -9.20 15.40 -7.25
C ARG A 168 -7.96 15.99 -7.90
N PHE A 169 -7.51 17.11 -7.35
CA PHE A 169 -6.15 17.64 -7.50
C PHE A 169 -5.61 17.97 -6.10
N ILE A 170 -4.58 17.26 -5.63
CA ILE A 170 -4.09 17.37 -4.25
C ILE A 170 -2.60 17.70 -4.23
N PRO A 171 -2.23 18.97 -4.00
CA PRO A 171 -0.85 19.35 -3.68
C PRO A 171 -0.46 18.99 -2.25
N PHE A 172 0.76 18.48 -2.10
CA PHE A 172 1.41 18.16 -0.84
C PHE A 172 2.54 19.13 -0.53
N ILE A 173 2.70 19.47 0.74
CA ILE A 173 3.83 20.25 1.23
C ILE A 173 4.40 19.57 2.47
N PHE A 174 5.58 18.99 2.33
CA PHE A 174 6.33 18.40 3.44
C PHE A 174 7.57 19.23 3.72
N SER A 175 7.98 19.36 4.99
CA SER A 175 9.20 20.11 5.29
C SER A 175 9.92 19.58 6.52
N ASP A 176 11.22 19.35 6.37
CA ASP A 176 12.13 19.13 7.49
C ASP A 176 12.58 20.50 8.03
N ILE A 177 11.80 21.08 8.93
CA ILE A 177 12.10 22.37 9.55
C ILE A 177 13.40 22.28 10.37
N SER A 178 13.60 21.16 11.08
CA SER A 178 14.87 20.78 11.71
C SER A 178 15.06 19.26 11.71
N ASP A 179 16.12 18.78 12.36
CA ASP A 179 16.32 17.38 12.73
C ASP A 179 15.09 16.76 13.44
N ARG A 180 14.46 17.53 14.34
CA ARG A 180 13.33 17.08 15.17
C ARG A 180 11.98 17.66 14.76
N VAL A 181 11.93 18.78 14.06
CA VAL A 181 10.65 19.42 13.71
C VAL A 181 10.29 19.12 12.25
N LYS A 182 9.12 18.51 12.05
CA LYS A 182 8.57 18.17 10.73
C LYS A 182 7.24 18.88 10.51
N LEU A 183 6.99 19.25 9.26
CA LEU A 183 5.70 19.75 8.81
C LEU A 183 5.20 18.87 7.68
N ALA A 184 3.92 18.55 7.69
CA ALA A 184 3.25 17.90 6.57
C ALA A 184 1.86 18.48 6.35
N ALA A 185 1.50 18.80 5.11
CA ALA A 185 0.20 19.35 4.78
C ALA A 185 -0.28 18.91 3.40
N GLU A 186 -1.60 18.77 3.25
CA GLU A 186 -2.27 18.43 2.00
C GLU A 186 -3.51 19.28 1.77
N ILE A 187 -3.62 19.82 0.57
CA ILE A 187 -4.71 20.69 0.15
C ILE A 187 -5.49 19.92 -0.91
N GLU A 188 -6.76 19.65 -0.65
CA GLU A 188 -7.64 18.93 -1.54
C GLU A 188 -8.46 19.91 -2.37
N PHE A 189 -8.41 19.77 -3.69
CA PHE A 189 -9.34 20.39 -4.62
C PHE A 189 -10.18 19.29 -5.26
N GLU A 190 -11.47 19.21 -4.92
CA GLU A 190 -12.40 18.25 -5.51
C GLU A 190 -13.31 18.90 -6.57
N HIS A 191 -13.71 18.11 -7.57
CA HIS A 191 -14.74 18.46 -8.58
C HIS A 191 -14.56 19.83 -9.27
N GLY A 192 -13.31 20.24 -9.48
CA GLY A 192 -12.98 21.50 -10.15
C GLY A 192 -12.85 22.74 -9.25
N GLY A 193 -12.95 22.62 -7.92
CA GLY A 193 -12.48 23.65 -6.99
C GLY A 193 -13.55 24.37 -6.17
N ILE A 194 -13.76 25.67 -6.33
CA ILE A 194 -14.47 26.47 -5.31
C ILE A 194 -15.97 26.14 -5.25
N SER A 195 -16.49 25.97 -4.03
CA SER A 195 -17.91 25.73 -3.73
C SER A 195 -18.80 26.94 -4.04
N GLY A 196 -20.07 26.68 -4.38
CA GLY A 196 -21.05 27.73 -4.70
C GLY A 196 -22.13 27.23 -5.65
N GLU A 197 -22.24 27.85 -6.83
CA GLU A 197 -23.13 27.35 -7.91
C GLU A 197 -22.62 26.05 -8.57
N ASN A 198 -21.39 25.62 -8.24
CA ASN A 198 -20.79 24.36 -8.69
C ASN A 198 -20.52 23.44 -7.49
N ASP A 199 -20.52 22.13 -7.74
CA ASP A 199 -20.28 21.07 -6.73
C ASP A 199 -18.79 20.90 -6.33
N GLY A 200 -17.96 21.93 -6.53
CA GLY A 200 -16.53 21.89 -6.19
C GLY A 200 -16.27 22.05 -4.69
N GLU A 201 -15.17 21.48 -4.18
CA GLU A 201 -14.66 21.76 -2.83
C GLU A 201 -13.16 22.10 -2.80
N VAL A 202 -12.76 22.99 -1.87
CA VAL A 202 -11.35 23.21 -1.50
C VAL A 202 -11.19 23.05 0.01
N LYS A 203 -10.40 22.07 0.44
CA LYS A 203 -10.20 21.73 1.84
C LYS A 203 -8.73 21.61 2.18
N LEU A 204 -8.33 22.06 3.38
CA LEU A 204 -7.05 21.66 3.96
C LEU A 204 -7.27 20.32 4.66
N GLU A 205 -6.97 19.23 3.96
CA GLU A 205 -7.32 17.89 4.42
C GLU A 205 -6.52 17.51 5.66
N PHE A 206 -5.20 17.71 5.66
CA PHE A 206 -4.42 17.65 6.89
C PHE A 206 -3.30 18.68 6.88
N ALA A 207 -2.85 19.03 8.08
CA ALA A 207 -1.73 19.94 8.30
C ALA A 207 -1.19 19.71 9.72
N THR A 208 -0.07 18.99 9.83
CA THR A 208 0.52 18.60 11.11
C THR A 208 1.91 19.18 11.31
N ILE A 209 2.24 19.40 12.58
CA ILE A 209 3.59 19.62 13.05
C ILE A 209 3.96 18.43 13.93
N ASP A 210 5.09 17.80 13.62
CA ASP A 210 5.62 16.69 14.41
C ASP A 210 6.91 17.11 15.10
N PHE A 211 7.05 16.73 16.37
CA PHE A 211 8.27 16.88 17.15
C PHE A 211 8.83 15.50 17.49
N LEU A 212 9.93 15.15 16.83
CA LEU A 212 10.59 13.86 16.96
C LEU A 212 11.47 13.81 18.22
N ILE A 213 11.20 12.87 19.11
CA ILE A 213 11.94 12.69 20.38
C ILE A 213 12.77 11.41 20.31
N THR A 214 12.12 10.27 20.01
CA THR A 214 12.72 8.95 19.80
C THR A 214 11.91 8.18 18.76
N ASP A 215 12.42 7.05 18.28
CA ASP A 215 11.64 6.20 17.36
C ASP A 215 10.29 5.75 17.96
N TRP A 216 10.23 5.53 19.29
CA TRP A 216 9.06 4.97 19.97
C TRP A 216 8.15 6.01 20.63
N LEU A 217 8.52 7.29 20.67
CA LEU A 217 7.70 8.35 21.24
C LEU A 217 7.97 9.67 20.52
N ASN A 218 6.96 10.19 19.85
CA ASN A 218 6.97 11.46 19.15
C ASN A 218 5.66 12.20 19.40
N TRP A 219 5.70 13.52 19.33
CA TRP A 219 4.52 14.35 19.48
C TRP A 219 4.05 14.84 18.11
N ARG A 220 2.74 14.96 17.93
CA ARG A 220 2.10 15.51 16.73
C ARG A 220 0.92 16.39 17.12
N GLY A 221 0.71 17.48 16.40
CA GLY A 221 -0.51 18.29 16.50
C GLY A 221 -0.83 19.08 15.23
N GLY A 222 -2.10 19.45 15.08
CA GLY A 222 -2.63 20.18 13.93
C GLY A 222 -3.93 19.56 13.42
N ILE A 223 -4.23 19.73 12.13
CA ILE A 223 -5.30 18.98 11.47
C ILE A 223 -4.75 17.60 11.17
N LEU A 224 -5.21 16.61 11.93
CA LEU A 224 -4.78 15.22 11.85
C LEU A 224 -5.61 14.49 10.81
N LEU A 225 -4.98 13.61 10.04
CA LEU A 225 -5.68 12.55 9.33
C LEU A 225 -5.96 11.43 10.35
N THR A 226 -7.22 11.29 10.75
CA THR A 226 -7.63 10.45 11.88
C THR A 226 -7.30 8.98 11.60
N PRO A 227 -6.54 8.28 12.47
CA PRO A 227 -6.11 6.91 12.23
C PRO A 227 -7.20 5.88 12.56
N LEU A 228 -8.41 6.11 12.07
CA LEU A 228 -9.55 5.21 12.18
C LEU A 228 -9.66 4.40 10.89
N GLY A 229 -9.18 3.15 10.94
CA GLY A 229 -8.91 2.34 9.77
C GLY A 229 -7.60 2.74 9.07
N LYS A 230 -7.00 1.78 8.36
CA LYS A 230 -5.82 2.00 7.53
C LYS A 230 -6.18 2.77 6.27
N PHE A 231 -7.34 2.52 5.66
CA PHE A 231 -7.70 3.13 4.38
C PHE A 231 -7.70 4.65 4.48
N ASN A 232 -8.15 5.25 5.60
CA ASN A 232 -8.11 6.70 5.78
C ASN A 232 -6.69 7.28 5.70
N LEU A 233 -5.65 6.52 6.07
CA LEU A 233 -4.25 6.97 6.03
C LEU A 233 -3.60 6.81 4.65
N VAL A 234 -4.18 5.98 3.77
CA VAL A 234 -3.64 5.65 2.45
C VAL A 234 -4.66 5.80 1.32
N HIS A 235 -5.64 6.68 1.49
CA HIS A 235 -6.80 6.79 0.59
C HIS A 235 -6.48 7.41 -0.78
N ASP A 236 -5.24 7.85 -1.03
CA ASP A 236 -4.78 8.46 -2.27
C ASP A 236 -5.14 7.62 -3.50
N SER A 237 -5.75 8.27 -4.50
CA SER A 237 -6.22 7.60 -5.70
C SER A 237 -5.14 6.83 -6.48
N PRO A 238 -3.88 7.30 -6.63
CA PRO A 238 -2.87 6.52 -7.32
C PRO A 238 -2.46 5.24 -6.56
N LEU A 239 -2.63 5.18 -5.24
CA LEU A 239 -2.36 3.97 -4.44
C LEU A 239 -3.44 2.91 -4.63
N GLN A 240 -4.68 3.33 -4.86
CA GLN A 240 -5.81 2.42 -4.97
C GLN A 240 -5.87 1.75 -6.34
N ASP A 241 -6.32 0.50 -6.38
CA ASP A 241 -6.43 -0.28 -7.61
C ASP A 241 -7.81 -0.21 -8.28
N LEU A 242 -8.83 0.26 -7.55
CA LEU A 242 -10.18 0.55 -8.03
C LEU A 242 -10.45 2.06 -7.99
N THR A 243 -11.45 2.52 -8.76
CA THR A 243 -11.78 3.95 -8.88
C THR A 243 -12.40 4.52 -7.60
N GLU A 244 -13.41 3.85 -7.05
CA GLU A 244 -14.08 4.30 -5.83
C GLU A 244 -13.57 3.63 -4.56
N ARG A 245 -13.70 4.37 -3.46
CA ARG A 245 -13.44 3.88 -2.10
C ARG A 245 -14.42 2.74 -1.73
N PRO A 246 -14.03 1.81 -0.85
CA PRO A 246 -14.92 0.78 -0.32
C PRO A 246 -16.16 1.35 0.37
N LEU A 247 -17.26 0.59 0.45
CA LEU A 247 -18.52 1.11 1.02
C LEU A 247 -18.37 1.50 2.49
N VAL A 248 -17.70 0.69 3.31
CA VAL A 248 -17.42 1.03 4.73
C VAL A 248 -16.70 2.38 4.88
N ASN A 249 -15.83 2.72 3.92
CA ASN A 249 -15.07 3.96 3.86
C ASN A 249 -15.82 5.16 3.25
N GLN A 250 -17.04 4.92 2.76
CA GLN A 250 -17.97 5.95 2.33
C GLN A 250 -19.00 6.27 3.43
N TYR A 251 -19.44 5.26 4.20
CA TYR A 251 -20.60 5.36 5.09
C TYR A 251 -20.30 5.24 6.60
N ILE A 252 -19.34 4.41 7.03
CA ILE A 252 -19.13 4.11 8.46
C ILE A 252 -17.90 4.83 9.00
N ILE A 253 -16.78 4.70 8.29
CA ILE A 253 -15.54 5.44 8.54
C ILE A 253 -15.24 6.31 7.31
N PRO A 254 -16.08 7.33 7.04
CA PRO A 254 -15.99 8.18 5.87
C PRO A 254 -14.62 8.86 5.79
N THR A 255 -13.79 8.33 4.89
CA THR A 255 -12.43 8.78 4.59
C THR A 255 -12.33 10.26 4.21
N THR A 256 -11.09 10.79 4.17
CA THR A 256 -10.81 12.23 4.36
C THR A 256 -11.32 12.70 5.73
N LEU A 257 -11.24 11.77 6.69
CA LEU A 257 -11.63 11.98 8.08
C LEU A 257 -10.50 12.73 8.76
N SER A 258 -10.70 14.03 8.91
CA SER A 258 -9.72 14.95 9.44
C SER A 258 -10.26 15.64 10.67
N ASP A 259 -9.44 15.74 11.70
CA ASP A 259 -9.84 16.32 12.97
C ASP A 259 -8.70 17.16 13.56
N MET A 260 -9.04 18.28 14.19
CA MET A 260 -8.06 19.13 14.86
C MET A 260 -7.69 18.50 16.19
N GLY A 261 -6.41 18.23 16.42
CA GLY A 261 -6.01 17.58 17.66
C GLY A 261 -4.51 17.50 17.87
N MET A 262 -4.12 16.76 18.90
CA MET A 262 -2.73 16.45 19.20
C MET A 262 -2.59 15.16 20.00
N GLY A 263 -1.37 14.62 20.02
CA GLY A 263 -1.06 13.47 20.84
C GLY A 263 0.28 12.86 20.46
N PHE A 264 0.38 11.54 20.56
CA PHE A 264 1.64 10.83 20.47
C PHE A 264 1.57 9.66 19.51
N PHE A 265 2.70 9.40 18.86
CA PHE A 265 2.87 8.27 17.97
C PHE A 265 4.29 7.72 18.09
N GLY A 266 4.49 6.48 17.66
CA GLY A 266 5.82 5.87 17.65
C GLY A 266 5.84 4.48 17.06
N SER A 267 7.05 4.00 16.83
CA SER A 267 7.35 2.68 16.32
C SER A 267 8.22 1.91 17.32
N LEU A 268 7.91 0.64 17.50
CA LEU A 268 8.66 -0.34 18.25
C LEU A 268 9.07 -1.47 17.31
N TYR A 269 10.22 -2.09 17.57
CA TYR A 269 10.76 -3.19 16.77
C TYR A 269 11.01 -4.41 17.67
N PRO A 270 9.97 -5.21 17.98
CA PRO A 270 10.10 -6.36 18.87
C PRO A 270 11.13 -7.41 18.39
N SER A 271 11.40 -7.45 17.09
CA SER A 271 12.45 -8.26 16.46
C SER A 271 12.96 -7.59 15.18
N GLU A 272 14.03 -8.12 14.57
CA GLU A 272 14.56 -7.61 13.28
C GLU A 272 13.54 -7.66 12.12
N LEU A 273 12.54 -8.54 12.22
CA LEU A 273 11.52 -8.74 11.19
C LEU A 273 10.19 -8.07 11.52
N SER A 274 9.98 -7.66 12.78
CA SER A 274 8.69 -7.17 13.24
C SER A 274 8.69 -5.69 13.58
N LYS A 275 7.57 -5.04 13.28
CA LYS A 275 7.31 -3.63 13.56
C LYS A 275 5.96 -3.50 14.24
N LEU A 276 5.90 -2.70 15.28
CA LEU A 276 4.67 -2.27 15.92
C LEU A 276 4.61 -0.76 15.85
N ASP A 277 3.60 -0.22 15.18
CA ASP A 277 3.32 1.21 15.15
C ASP A 277 2.12 1.49 16.05
N TYR A 278 2.15 2.63 16.74
CA TYR A 278 1.00 3.12 17.48
C TYR A 278 0.86 4.63 17.32
N GLU A 279 -0.38 5.07 17.42
CA GLU A 279 -0.74 6.48 17.52
C GLU A 279 -2.00 6.65 18.37
N ILE A 280 -2.02 7.72 19.16
CA ILE A 280 -3.13 8.09 20.03
C ILE A 280 -3.24 9.61 20.10
N TYR A 281 -4.43 10.12 19.86
CA TYR A 281 -4.69 11.56 19.82
C TYR A 281 -5.96 11.89 20.59
N ILE A 282 -5.94 13.11 21.15
CA ILE A 282 -7.13 13.81 21.61
C ILE A 282 -7.44 14.88 20.57
N THR A 283 -8.70 14.98 20.18
CA THR A 283 -9.17 15.84 19.10
C THR A 283 -10.38 16.67 19.53
N ASN A 284 -10.83 17.59 18.68
CA ASN A 284 -12.05 18.36 18.92
C ASN A 284 -13.32 17.52 18.74
N GLY A 285 -13.20 16.36 18.11
CA GLY A 285 -14.35 15.55 17.74
C GLY A 285 -14.77 15.85 16.30
N VAL A 286 -14.85 14.83 15.46
CA VAL A 286 -15.15 14.99 14.03
C VAL A 286 -16.62 14.75 13.69
N PHE A 287 -17.38 14.07 14.57
CA PHE A 287 -18.76 13.69 14.30
C PHE A 287 -19.72 14.55 15.11
N HIS A 288 -20.55 15.32 14.40
CA HIS A 288 -21.58 16.24 14.89
C HIS A 288 -22.88 15.85 14.19
N GLY A 289 -23.68 15.03 14.85
CA GLY A 289 -24.81 14.33 14.24
C GLY A 289 -26.18 14.70 14.77
N LEU A 290 -26.29 15.50 15.84
CA LEU A 290 -27.58 15.90 16.43
C LEU A 290 -27.51 17.28 17.09
N ASP A 291 -28.19 18.29 16.53
CA ASP A 291 -28.27 19.61 17.17
C ASP A 291 -29.32 19.68 18.29
N ALA A 292 -29.28 20.75 19.10
CA ALA A 292 -30.22 20.95 20.21
C ALA A 292 -31.68 21.17 19.76
N GLU A 293 -31.91 21.43 18.47
CA GLU A 293 -33.25 21.50 17.88
C GLU A 293 -33.79 20.14 17.41
N GLY A 294 -32.98 19.08 17.49
CA GLY A 294 -33.35 17.72 17.08
C GLY A 294 -33.14 17.43 15.59
N ASN A 295 -32.36 18.24 14.87
CA ASN A 295 -31.99 17.93 13.49
C ASN A 295 -30.84 16.92 13.49
N SER A 296 -31.07 15.78 12.84
CA SER A 296 -30.09 14.71 12.69
C SER A 296 -29.31 14.85 11.38
N GLY A 297 -27.99 14.65 11.46
CA GLY A 297 -27.12 14.48 10.30
C GLY A 297 -26.95 13.01 9.85
N PHE A 298 -27.58 12.06 10.55
CA PHE A 298 -27.55 10.64 10.19
C PHE A 298 -28.64 10.34 9.16
N GLU A 299 -28.25 9.86 7.99
CA GLU A 299 -29.19 9.52 6.91
C GLU A 299 -28.95 8.10 6.40
N LEU A 300 -30.03 7.38 6.03
CA LEU A 300 -29.97 6.04 5.48
C LEU A 300 -29.10 5.93 4.21
N ASN A 301 -29.07 6.97 3.38
CA ASN A 301 -28.27 7.05 2.16
C ASN A 301 -26.87 7.60 2.37
N LYS A 302 -26.47 8.00 3.59
CA LYS A 302 -25.17 8.64 3.88
C LYS A 302 -24.42 8.08 5.08
N GLY A 303 -25.08 7.33 5.96
CA GLY A 303 -24.48 6.83 7.20
C GLY A 303 -23.92 7.98 8.04
N LEU A 304 -22.66 7.86 8.47
CA LEU A 304 -21.92 8.85 9.26
C LEU A 304 -21.27 9.94 8.39
N ARG A 305 -21.48 9.96 7.07
CA ARG A 305 -20.73 10.86 6.18
C ARG A 305 -21.01 12.33 6.42
N GLU A 306 -22.28 12.68 6.55
CA GLU A 306 -22.75 14.07 6.68
C GLU A 306 -22.64 14.59 8.11
N THR A 307 -22.40 13.71 9.09
CA THR A 307 -22.11 14.12 10.47
C THR A 307 -20.66 14.60 10.64
N ARG A 308 -19.80 14.43 9.62
CA ARG A 308 -18.42 14.93 9.68
C ARG A 308 -18.39 16.46 9.66
N ASN A 309 -17.78 17.07 10.66
CA ASN A 309 -17.49 18.50 10.66
C ASN A 309 -16.09 18.79 11.19
N ALA A 310 -15.38 19.72 10.55
CA ALA A 310 -14.01 20.06 10.91
C ALA A 310 -13.98 21.47 11.52
N PHE A 311 -14.20 21.57 12.83
CA PHE A 311 -14.18 22.85 13.53
C PHE A 311 -12.76 23.19 14.03
N PRO A 312 -12.15 24.31 13.57
CA PRO A 312 -10.87 24.77 14.13
C PRO A 312 -10.99 25.21 15.59
N PHE A 313 -12.20 25.61 16.02
CA PHE A 313 -12.60 25.81 17.40
C PHE A 313 -13.95 25.13 17.59
N ASP A 314 -14.00 24.10 18.43
CA ASP A 314 -15.25 23.41 18.72
C ASP A 314 -16.21 24.36 19.46
N ASP A 315 -17.22 24.84 18.72
CA ASP A 315 -18.33 25.64 19.20
C ASP A 315 -19.64 24.83 19.25
N TYR A 316 -19.55 23.51 19.09
CA TYR A 316 -20.68 22.60 19.08
C TYR A 316 -20.96 22.07 20.49
N ASN A 317 -20.16 21.11 20.96
CA ASN A 317 -20.40 20.45 22.26
C ASN A 317 -19.22 20.55 23.23
N GLN A 318 -18.07 21.07 22.79
CA GLN A 318 -16.85 21.26 23.60
C GLN A 318 -16.33 19.96 24.22
N ASN A 319 -16.60 18.81 23.59
CA ASN A 319 -16.23 17.50 24.09
C ASN A 319 -15.13 16.87 23.24
N PRO A 320 -13.98 16.53 23.85
CA PRO A 320 -12.87 16.01 23.08
C PRO A 320 -13.15 14.61 22.53
N GLY A 321 -12.85 14.42 21.25
CA GLY A 321 -12.71 13.11 20.66
C GLY A 321 -11.42 12.42 21.12
N VAL A 322 -11.43 11.09 21.16
CA VAL A 322 -10.24 10.27 21.36
C VAL A 322 -10.16 9.25 20.25
N VAL A 323 -8.98 9.18 19.61
CA VAL A 323 -8.70 8.18 18.58
C VAL A 323 -7.36 7.53 18.83
N GLY A 324 -7.25 6.25 18.50
CA GLY A 324 -5.95 5.60 18.43
C GLY A 324 -5.95 4.39 17.51
N ARG A 325 -4.75 4.04 17.04
CA ARG A 325 -4.48 2.86 16.23
C ARG A 325 -3.21 2.17 16.70
N VAL A 326 -3.22 0.84 16.63
CA VAL A 326 -2.03 0.00 16.76
C VAL A 326 -1.96 -0.88 15.52
N ALA A 327 -0.81 -0.85 14.83
CA ALA A 327 -0.50 -1.77 13.74
C ALA A 327 0.66 -2.67 14.11
N PHE A 328 0.53 -3.96 13.81
CA PHE A 328 1.56 -4.94 14.02
C PHE A 328 1.87 -5.71 12.73
N SER A 329 3.11 -5.60 12.30
CA SER A 329 3.68 -6.34 11.18
C SER A 329 4.68 -7.37 11.73
N PRO A 330 4.34 -8.67 11.83
CA PRO A 330 5.27 -9.68 12.34
C PRO A 330 6.44 -9.98 11.38
N PHE A 331 6.25 -9.75 10.09
CA PHE A 331 7.23 -9.88 9.02
C PHE A 331 6.78 -9.06 7.82
N ILE A 332 7.72 -8.76 6.90
CA ILE A 332 7.44 -7.99 5.68
C ILE A 332 6.31 -8.63 4.86
N GLY A 333 5.30 -7.83 4.52
CA GLY A 333 4.15 -8.26 3.73
C GLY A 333 2.98 -8.82 4.55
N LEU A 334 2.98 -8.71 5.88
CA LEU A 334 1.80 -8.95 6.69
C LEU A 334 1.65 -7.85 7.74
N GLU A 335 0.49 -7.20 7.81
CA GLU A 335 0.14 -6.18 8.80
C GLU A 335 -1.29 -6.43 9.28
N PHE A 336 -1.50 -6.26 10.58
CA PHE A 336 -2.82 -6.17 11.19
C PHE A 336 -2.91 -4.85 11.93
N GLY A 337 -4.00 -4.11 11.73
CA GLY A 337 -4.32 -2.88 12.42
C GLY A 337 -5.60 -3.02 13.23
N GLY A 338 -5.59 -2.44 14.42
CA GLY A 338 -6.79 -2.19 15.23
C GLY A 338 -6.84 -0.73 15.61
N SER A 339 -8.00 -0.10 15.43
CA SER A 339 -8.23 1.30 15.79
C SER A 339 -9.57 1.49 16.47
N ALA A 340 -9.69 2.58 17.23
CA ALA A 340 -10.95 2.98 17.81
C ALA A 340 -11.03 4.51 17.86
N TYR A 341 -12.22 5.04 17.64
CA TYR A 341 -12.56 6.43 17.80
C TYR A 341 -13.76 6.55 18.75
N THR A 342 -13.78 7.57 19.61
CA THR A 342 -14.95 7.88 20.43
C THR A 342 -15.09 9.39 20.68
N SER A 343 -16.31 9.93 20.56
CA SER A 343 -16.65 11.32 20.92
C SER A 343 -18.15 11.45 21.20
N ARG A 344 -18.56 12.54 21.86
CA ARG A 344 -19.97 12.95 21.83
C ARG A 344 -20.32 13.41 20.42
N TYR A 345 -21.53 13.09 19.97
CA TYR A 345 -22.00 13.49 18.64
C TYR A 345 -23.14 14.51 18.66
N ASP A 346 -23.69 14.80 19.82
CA ASP A 346 -24.80 15.74 20.02
C ASP A 346 -24.33 17.02 20.74
N GLU A 347 -25.07 18.12 20.59
CA GLU A 347 -24.76 19.41 21.24
C GLU A 347 -24.86 19.36 22.77
N ASP A 348 -25.80 18.57 23.30
CA ASP A 348 -26.09 18.48 24.73
C ASP A 348 -25.15 17.52 25.49
N ASN A 349 -24.24 16.84 24.78
CA ASN A 349 -23.27 15.88 25.32
C ASN A 349 -23.87 14.65 26.01
N GLU A 350 -25.08 14.24 25.61
CA GLU A 350 -25.78 13.10 26.19
C GLU A 350 -25.45 11.79 25.46
N ASN A 351 -25.07 11.85 24.18
CA ASN A 351 -24.96 10.70 23.30
C ASN A 351 -23.53 10.47 22.80
N GLN A 352 -23.01 9.24 23.02
CA GLN A 352 -21.65 8.85 22.62
C GLN A 352 -21.67 8.05 21.32
N LEU A 353 -20.76 8.39 20.40
CA LEU A 353 -20.40 7.56 19.26
C LEU A 353 -19.10 6.84 19.56
N THR A 354 -19.06 5.52 19.35
CA THR A 354 -17.83 4.72 19.45
C THR A 354 -17.67 3.83 18.23
N ILE A 355 -16.53 3.94 17.56
CA ILE A 355 -16.23 3.18 16.33
C ILE A 355 -14.94 2.39 16.51
N PRO A 356 -14.98 1.09 16.85
CA PRO A 356 -13.86 0.19 16.60
C PRO A 356 -13.74 -0.15 15.11
N ALA A 357 -12.50 -0.27 14.63
CA ALA A 357 -12.19 -0.76 13.30
C ALA A 357 -11.00 -1.72 13.31
N PHE A 358 -11.00 -2.66 12.38
CA PHE A 358 -9.95 -3.63 12.17
C PHE A 358 -9.56 -3.65 10.69
N ASP A 359 -8.26 -3.67 10.42
CA ASP A 359 -7.70 -3.70 9.08
C ASP A 359 -6.59 -4.76 8.97
N PHE A 360 -6.37 -5.28 7.77
CA PHE A 360 -5.24 -6.15 7.50
C PHE A 360 -4.75 -6.01 6.06
N ALA A 361 -3.46 -6.28 5.88
CA ALA A 361 -2.84 -6.36 4.58
C ALA A 361 -1.89 -7.57 4.54
N TYR A 362 -2.02 -8.39 3.51
CA TYR A 362 -1.16 -9.54 3.26
C TYR A 362 -0.65 -9.52 1.82
N GLN A 363 0.65 -9.66 1.63
CA GLN A 363 1.30 -9.72 0.34
C GLN A 363 2.29 -10.88 0.29
N LYS A 364 2.19 -11.66 -0.78
CA LYS A 364 3.15 -12.72 -1.09
C LYS A 364 3.37 -12.83 -2.60
N GLY A 365 4.53 -12.30 -3.04
CA GLY A 365 4.86 -12.25 -4.45
C GLY A 365 3.83 -11.41 -5.22
N PRO A 366 3.23 -11.94 -6.30
CA PRO A 366 2.24 -11.20 -7.09
C PRO A 366 0.86 -11.09 -6.43
N PHE A 367 0.61 -11.81 -5.34
CA PHE A 367 -0.70 -11.82 -4.68
C PHE A 367 -0.73 -10.85 -3.50
N GLU A 368 -1.79 -10.05 -3.43
CA GLU A 368 -2.10 -9.20 -2.29
C GLU A 368 -3.58 -9.41 -1.88
N LEU A 369 -3.84 -9.40 -0.57
CA LEU A 369 -5.16 -9.45 0.03
C LEU A 369 -5.24 -8.38 1.11
N VAL A 370 -6.20 -7.49 1.00
CA VAL A 370 -6.44 -6.40 1.96
C VAL A 370 -7.90 -6.39 2.40
N GLY A 371 -8.15 -5.86 3.58
CA GLY A 371 -9.50 -5.68 4.07
C GLY A 371 -9.56 -4.75 5.26
N GLU A 372 -10.74 -4.17 5.47
CA GLU A 372 -11.05 -3.30 6.59
C GLU A 372 -12.52 -3.47 6.96
N GLY A 373 -12.82 -3.40 8.24
CA GLY A 373 -14.18 -3.39 8.76
C GLY A 373 -14.32 -2.49 9.97
N ALA A 374 -15.49 -1.90 10.13
CA ALA A 374 -15.81 -1.01 11.23
C ALA A 374 -17.24 -1.25 11.71
N TYR A 375 -17.47 -0.96 12.98
CA TYR A 375 -18.77 -0.98 13.61
C TYR A 375 -18.94 0.33 14.37
N ALA A 376 -20.02 1.06 14.13
CA ALA A 376 -20.38 2.28 14.86
C ALA A 376 -21.45 1.93 15.89
N PHE A 377 -21.14 2.17 17.16
CA PHE A 377 -22.09 2.11 18.27
C PHE A 377 -22.51 3.52 18.64
N LEU A 378 -23.82 3.76 18.68
CA LEU A 378 -24.42 5.03 19.05
C LEU A 378 -25.24 4.83 20.32
N GLU A 379 -24.90 5.56 21.38
CA GLU A 379 -25.81 5.72 22.51
C GLU A 379 -26.91 6.69 22.11
N THR A 380 -28.18 6.37 22.39
CA THR A 380 -29.34 7.21 22.03
C THR A 380 -30.19 7.52 23.27
N ASP A 381 -30.47 8.80 23.48
CA ASP A 381 -31.47 9.31 24.40
C ASP A 381 -32.82 9.51 23.69
N ASP A 382 -33.82 10.03 24.41
CA ASP A 382 -35.15 10.27 23.84
C ASP A 382 -35.10 11.24 22.63
N LEU A 383 -34.24 12.28 22.66
CA LEU A 383 -34.11 13.22 21.55
C LEU A 383 -33.49 12.58 20.31
N ALA A 384 -32.42 11.78 20.49
CA ALA A 384 -31.78 11.06 19.39
C ALA A 384 -32.73 10.03 18.75
N GLU A 385 -33.50 9.29 19.55
CA GLU A 385 -34.50 8.34 19.06
C GLU A 385 -35.62 9.06 18.28
N ASP A 386 -36.13 10.19 18.78
CA ASP A 386 -37.15 11.01 18.10
C ASP A 386 -36.61 11.60 16.78
N ALA A 387 -35.31 11.90 16.70
CA ALA A 387 -34.61 12.33 15.49
C ALA A 387 -34.30 11.17 14.53
N GLY A 388 -34.64 9.94 14.90
CA GLY A 388 -34.49 8.74 14.08
C GLY A 388 -33.07 8.21 13.99
N ILE A 389 -32.23 8.51 14.98
CA ILE A 389 -30.90 7.94 15.13
C ILE A 389 -31.07 6.55 15.76
N THR A 390 -30.43 5.56 15.15
CA THR A 390 -30.42 4.18 15.63
C THR A 390 -29.14 3.86 16.39
N ASP A 391 -29.10 2.71 17.06
CA ASP A 391 -28.01 2.29 17.94
C ASP A 391 -26.76 1.79 17.21
N ASP A 392 -26.89 1.35 15.96
CA ASP A 392 -25.75 0.81 15.23
C ASP A 392 -25.72 1.00 13.70
N MET A 393 -24.49 0.98 13.17
CA MET A 393 -24.20 0.83 11.74
C MET A 393 -22.88 0.06 11.58
N TRP A 394 -22.70 -0.67 10.48
CA TRP A 394 -21.47 -1.45 10.29
C TRP A 394 -21.14 -1.67 8.82
N GLY A 395 -19.88 -2.03 8.53
CA GLY A 395 -19.49 -2.41 7.19
C GLY A 395 -18.10 -3.01 7.12
N TYR A 396 -17.79 -3.63 5.99
CA TYR A 396 -16.45 -4.12 5.68
C TYR A 396 -16.22 -4.23 4.18
N TYR A 397 -14.96 -4.40 3.81
CA TYR A 397 -14.58 -4.90 2.49
C TYR A 397 -13.44 -5.92 2.55
N LEU A 398 -13.38 -6.76 1.52
CA LEU A 398 -12.26 -7.65 1.23
C LEU A 398 -11.87 -7.46 -0.24
N GLU A 399 -10.59 -7.23 -0.50
CA GLU A 399 -10.07 -6.99 -1.85
C GLU A 399 -8.87 -7.88 -2.14
N ALA A 400 -9.01 -8.72 -3.16
CA ALA A 400 -7.96 -9.59 -3.65
C ALA A 400 -7.34 -9.01 -4.93
N ARG A 401 -6.02 -9.00 -4.99
CA ARG A 401 -5.23 -8.41 -6.07
C ARG A 401 -4.20 -9.40 -6.58
N TYR A 402 -4.00 -9.43 -7.90
CA TYR A 402 -2.97 -10.21 -8.53
C TYR A 402 -2.20 -9.39 -9.56
N HIS A 403 -0.93 -9.13 -9.28
CA HIS A 403 -0.03 -8.36 -10.11
C HIS A 403 0.66 -9.25 -11.15
N PHE A 404 0.62 -8.85 -12.42
CA PHE A 404 1.23 -9.59 -13.51
C PHE A 404 1.66 -8.66 -14.63
N MET A 405 2.59 -9.12 -15.47
CA MET A 405 2.98 -8.39 -16.67
C MET A 405 3.16 -9.34 -17.84
N PRO A 406 2.27 -9.33 -18.85
CA PRO A 406 2.39 -10.22 -20.00
C PRO A 406 3.65 -9.91 -20.83
N SER A 407 4.57 -10.88 -20.93
CA SER A 407 5.84 -10.72 -21.66
C SER A 407 5.66 -10.40 -23.16
N GLY A 408 4.58 -10.88 -23.76
CA GLY A 408 4.21 -10.55 -25.15
C GLY A 408 3.96 -9.05 -25.34
N LEU A 409 3.32 -8.38 -24.38
CA LEU A 409 3.05 -6.94 -24.48
C LEU A 409 4.34 -6.11 -24.40
N ARG A 410 5.29 -6.50 -23.54
CA ARG A 410 6.63 -5.88 -23.48
C ARG A 410 7.36 -5.98 -24.82
N THR A 411 7.27 -7.12 -25.49
CA THR A 411 7.88 -7.31 -26.81
C THR A 411 7.20 -6.49 -27.90
N LEU A 412 5.86 -6.41 -27.87
CA LEU A 412 5.07 -5.73 -28.90
C LEU A 412 5.18 -4.20 -28.83
N ALA A 413 5.21 -3.63 -27.62
CA ALA A 413 5.30 -2.18 -27.42
C ALA A 413 6.16 -1.83 -26.19
N PRO A 414 7.50 -2.02 -26.27
CA PRO A 414 8.42 -1.84 -25.12
C PRO A 414 8.51 -0.40 -24.60
N LYS A 415 8.05 0.59 -25.38
CA LYS A 415 7.99 1.99 -24.96
C LYS A 415 6.79 2.30 -24.06
N ILE A 416 5.77 1.47 -24.10
CA ILE A 416 4.56 1.59 -23.29
C ILE A 416 4.68 0.60 -22.14
N PHE A 417 4.98 -0.65 -22.46
CA PHE A 417 5.10 -1.74 -21.51
C PHE A 417 6.55 -1.93 -21.07
N THR A 418 6.95 -1.19 -20.04
CA THR A 418 8.32 -1.17 -19.52
C THR A 418 8.54 -2.27 -18.46
N GLU A 419 9.77 -2.35 -17.94
CA GLU A 419 10.10 -3.22 -16.81
C GLU A 419 9.39 -2.82 -15.50
N ASN A 420 9.05 -1.53 -15.37
CA ASN A 420 8.33 -0.97 -14.22
C ASN A 420 6.80 -1.00 -14.39
N SER A 421 6.32 -1.49 -15.54
CA SER A 421 4.90 -1.56 -15.82
C SER A 421 4.30 -2.85 -15.28
N THR A 422 3.11 -2.74 -14.71
CA THR A 422 2.39 -3.84 -14.05
C THR A 422 0.91 -3.76 -14.38
N PHE A 423 0.27 -4.88 -14.67
CA PHE A 423 -1.19 -5.02 -14.61
C PHE A 423 -1.60 -5.62 -13.28
N THR A 424 -2.75 -5.23 -12.77
CA THR A 424 -3.34 -5.88 -11.60
C THR A 424 -4.78 -6.26 -11.90
N GLY A 425 -5.09 -7.54 -11.74
CA GLY A 425 -6.47 -8.01 -11.68
C GLY A 425 -6.98 -7.90 -10.26
N VAL A 426 -8.15 -7.29 -10.07
CA VAL A 426 -8.70 -6.99 -8.75
C VAL A 426 -10.14 -7.46 -8.65
N LEU A 427 -10.51 -7.95 -7.47
CA LEU A 427 -11.89 -8.22 -7.09
C LEU A 427 -12.11 -7.73 -5.67
N ARG A 428 -13.02 -6.77 -5.50
CA ARG A 428 -13.48 -6.31 -4.18
C ARG A 428 -14.90 -6.79 -3.90
N TRP A 429 -15.14 -7.23 -2.68
CA TRP A 429 -16.46 -7.43 -2.10
C TRP A 429 -16.64 -6.46 -0.93
N ASP A 430 -17.70 -5.67 -0.98
CA ASP A 430 -18.11 -4.72 0.05
C ASP A 430 -19.48 -5.12 0.62
N GLN A 431 -19.67 -4.92 1.91
CA GLN A 431 -20.97 -5.00 2.57
C GLN A 431 -21.07 -3.87 3.61
N VAL A 432 -22.22 -3.18 3.66
CA VAL A 432 -22.47 -2.12 4.63
C VAL A 432 -23.94 -2.09 5.02
N GLU A 433 -24.21 -1.92 6.30
CA GLU A 433 -25.53 -1.62 6.85
C GLU A 433 -25.49 -0.23 7.45
N THR A 434 -26.33 0.66 6.90
CA THR A 434 -26.59 2.00 7.45
C THR A 434 -27.99 2.02 8.04
N ALA A 435 -28.27 2.96 8.93
CA ALA A 435 -29.56 3.05 9.60
C ALA A 435 -29.99 4.52 9.76
N GLY A 436 -31.29 4.72 9.97
CA GLY A 436 -31.93 6.04 10.00
C GLY A 436 -33.41 5.98 9.62
N LEU A 437 -34.03 7.13 9.34
CA LEU A 437 -35.43 7.22 8.92
C LEU A 437 -35.62 6.99 7.42
N ASP A 438 -36.64 6.20 7.07
CA ASP A 438 -37.10 6.01 5.69
C ASP A 438 -38.02 7.16 5.22
N ASP A 439 -38.49 7.06 3.97
CA ASP A 439 -39.39 8.06 3.37
C ASP A 439 -40.74 8.21 4.10
N ASN A 440 -41.10 7.25 4.96
CA ASN A 440 -42.32 7.28 5.78
C ASN A 440 -42.06 7.80 7.21
N GLY A 441 -40.80 8.09 7.57
CA GLY A 441 -40.39 8.47 8.91
C GLY A 441 -40.33 7.29 9.88
N GLU A 442 -40.14 6.06 9.38
CA GLU A 442 -39.93 4.86 10.19
C GLU A 442 -38.44 4.50 10.24
N ASN A 443 -37.97 3.98 11.39
CA ASN A 443 -36.61 3.48 11.51
C ASN A 443 -36.38 2.30 10.57
N ALA A 444 -35.34 2.38 9.75
CA ALA A 444 -34.94 1.33 8.82
C ALA A 444 -33.44 1.05 8.90
N HIS A 445 -33.06 -0.11 8.38
CA HIS A 445 -31.66 -0.50 8.16
C HIS A 445 -31.49 -0.91 6.71
N TRP A 446 -30.55 -0.28 6.03
CA TRP A 446 -30.28 -0.45 4.61
C TRP A 446 -28.99 -1.23 4.41
N LEU A 447 -29.14 -2.48 3.96
CA LEU A 447 -28.01 -3.36 3.69
C LEU A 447 -27.62 -3.25 2.20
N ARG A 448 -26.39 -2.88 1.93
CA ARG A 448 -25.86 -2.84 0.57
C ARG A 448 -24.73 -3.84 0.42
N ASN A 449 -24.74 -4.55 -0.68
CA ASN A 449 -23.65 -5.40 -1.13
C ASN A 449 -23.10 -4.85 -2.45
N ARG A 450 -21.78 -4.88 -2.61
CA ARG A 450 -21.14 -4.54 -3.89
C ARG A 450 -20.05 -5.53 -4.22
N ILE A 451 -20.03 -5.98 -5.46
CA ILE A 451 -18.92 -6.74 -6.03
C ILE A 451 -18.31 -5.91 -7.16
N THR A 452 -17.01 -5.68 -7.10
CA THR A 452 -16.27 -4.84 -8.05
C THR A 452 -15.09 -5.61 -8.64
N PRO A 453 -15.27 -6.32 -9.77
CA PRO A 453 -14.14 -6.72 -10.61
C PRO A 453 -13.48 -5.51 -11.25
N GLY A 454 -12.14 -5.52 -11.31
CA GLY A 454 -11.35 -4.48 -11.96
C GLY A 454 -10.09 -5.01 -12.62
N LEU A 455 -9.61 -4.25 -13.61
CA LEU A 455 -8.30 -4.41 -14.21
C LEU A 455 -7.62 -3.04 -14.24
N ASN A 456 -6.45 -2.96 -13.65
CA ASN A 456 -5.63 -1.76 -13.75
C ASN A 456 -4.34 -2.00 -14.51
N TYR A 457 -3.80 -0.89 -15.02
CA TYR A 457 -2.51 -0.83 -15.67
C TYR A 457 -1.70 0.32 -15.07
N ARG A 458 -0.58 -0.04 -14.45
CA ARG A 458 0.43 0.89 -13.95
C ARG A 458 1.52 1.05 -15.01
N TYR A 459 1.65 2.26 -15.56
CA TYR A 459 2.75 2.58 -16.49
C TYR A 459 4.08 2.63 -15.72
N THR A 460 4.05 3.36 -14.61
CA THR A 460 4.97 3.28 -13.46
C THR A 460 4.13 3.02 -12.22
N GLU A 461 4.76 2.78 -11.06
CA GLU A 461 4.06 2.60 -9.77
C GLU A 461 3.12 3.78 -9.42
N ASP A 462 3.34 4.93 -10.06
CA ASP A 462 2.81 6.23 -9.66
C ASP A 462 1.66 6.68 -10.54
N THR A 463 1.52 6.05 -11.71
CA THR A 463 0.49 6.37 -12.69
C THR A 463 -0.29 5.12 -13.01
N VAL A 464 -1.56 5.13 -12.63
CA VAL A 464 -2.48 4.01 -12.79
C VAL A 464 -3.66 4.38 -13.66
N PHE A 465 -3.97 3.51 -14.61
CA PHE A 465 -5.21 3.51 -15.40
C PHE A 465 -6.09 2.38 -14.86
N LYS A 466 -7.34 2.68 -14.52
CA LYS A 466 -8.26 1.73 -13.89
C LYS A 466 -9.49 1.53 -14.75
N LEU A 467 -9.94 0.28 -14.84
CA LEU A 467 -11.21 -0.11 -15.42
C LEU A 467 -11.90 -0.99 -14.39
N ASP A 468 -13.06 -0.57 -13.90
CA ASP A 468 -13.83 -1.35 -12.94
C ASP A 468 -15.33 -1.32 -13.26
N TYR A 469 -16.01 -2.38 -12.85
CA TYR A 469 -17.45 -2.52 -13.01
C TYR A 469 -18.07 -2.84 -11.65
N GLN A 470 -18.96 -1.97 -11.19
CA GLN A 470 -19.63 -2.12 -9.91
C GLN A 470 -20.95 -2.84 -10.11
N ILE A 471 -21.10 -3.97 -9.43
CA ILE A 471 -22.34 -4.71 -9.30
C ILE A 471 -22.90 -4.41 -7.91
N ASN A 472 -23.89 -3.54 -7.86
CA ASN A 472 -24.58 -3.12 -6.66
C ASN A 472 -25.80 -4.00 -6.42
N MET A 473 -26.02 -4.31 -5.15
CA MET A 473 -27.13 -5.14 -4.69
C MET A 473 -27.69 -4.48 -3.44
N GLU A 474 -28.90 -3.95 -3.56
CA GLU A 474 -29.71 -3.45 -2.47
C GLU A 474 -30.43 -4.62 -1.79
N ASP A 475 -30.19 -4.77 -0.49
CA ASP A 475 -30.83 -5.76 0.38
C ASP A 475 -31.54 -5.04 1.54
N ARG A 476 -32.51 -5.73 2.16
CA ARG A 476 -33.26 -5.30 3.37
C ARG A 476 -33.87 -3.89 3.28
N ASP A 477 -35.20 -3.81 3.14
CA ASP A 477 -35.97 -2.55 3.20
C ASP A 477 -35.51 -1.45 2.22
N MET A 478 -34.66 -1.81 1.25
CA MET A 478 -34.19 -0.99 0.16
C MET A 478 -34.90 -1.36 -1.13
N GLN A 479 -35.29 -0.35 -1.90
CA GLN A 479 -35.74 -0.56 -3.26
C GLN A 479 -34.54 -0.84 -4.16
N ASP A 480 -34.66 -1.85 -5.01
CA ASP A 480 -33.71 -2.11 -6.10
C ASP A 480 -33.62 -0.89 -7.03
N ILE A 481 -32.41 -0.41 -7.27
CA ILE A 481 -32.13 0.77 -8.10
C ILE A 481 -31.10 0.43 -9.16
N ALA A 482 -31.28 0.98 -10.37
CA ALA A 482 -30.40 0.73 -11.50
C ALA A 482 -29.09 1.54 -11.38
N ASN A 483 -28.24 1.17 -10.43
CA ASN A 483 -27.03 1.91 -10.07
C ASN A 483 -25.73 1.13 -10.35
N ASN A 484 -25.78 -0.01 -11.04
CA ASN A 484 -24.55 -0.64 -11.54
C ASN A 484 -23.80 0.34 -12.43
N ALA A 485 -22.47 0.34 -12.35
CA ALA A 485 -21.67 1.36 -13.00
C ALA A 485 -20.39 0.80 -13.61
N PHE A 486 -20.11 1.20 -14.85
CA PHE A 486 -18.78 1.12 -15.43
C PHE A 486 -17.99 2.38 -15.08
N LEU A 487 -16.74 2.18 -14.67
CA LEU A 487 -15.82 3.23 -14.27
C LEU A 487 -14.51 3.09 -15.03
N PHE A 488 -14.03 4.23 -15.52
CA PHE A 488 -12.66 4.39 -15.98
C PHE A 488 -12.03 5.53 -15.22
N SER A 489 -10.82 5.37 -14.69
CA SER A 489 -10.10 6.47 -14.06
C SER A 489 -8.61 6.43 -14.36
N VAL A 490 -7.98 7.60 -14.25
CA VAL A 490 -6.53 7.73 -14.29
C VAL A 490 -6.11 8.53 -13.08
N ALA A 491 -5.10 8.06 -12.35
CA ALA A 491 -4.53 8.77 -11.22
C ALA A 491 -3.01 8.79 -11.34
N THR A 492 -2.39 9.91 -11.01
CA THR A 492 -0.93 10.09 -11.12
C THR A 492 -0.37 10.99 -10.03
N TYR A 493 0.76 10.60 -9.43
CA TYR A 493 1.57 11.49 -8.59
C TYR A 493 2.47 12.41 -9.44
N PHE A 494 2.83 13.58 -8.91
CA PHE A 494 3.71 14.56 -9.58
C PHE A 494 4.78 15.20 -8.70
#